data_AF-A0A2T0TN44-F1
#
_entry.id   AF-A0A2T0TN44-F1
#
_cell.length_a   1.000
_cell.length_b   1.000
_cell.length_c   1.000
_cell.angle_alpha   90.00
_cell.angle_beta   90.00
_cell.angle_gamma   90.00
#
_symmetry.space_group_name_H-M   'P 1'
#
loop_
_entity.id
_entity.type
_entity.pdbx_description
1 polymer ?
#
loop_
_entity_poly.entity_id
_entity_poly.type
_entity_poly.pdbx_seq_one_letter_code
_entity_poly.pdbx_strand_id
1 'polypeptide(L)'
;MRKILLLISLFASIQSYAQLRATIKTTSTELPNQQTLEAVVTGGSGDYIYSWGMANGKGSVAENSSASSIQVTYYSDAEYVLFVRDRKTGLLAYGSVPVKAPQQETRHLIQLPSERNGKDRYLLKGALPNWAK
;
A
#
# COMPACT_ATOMS: atom_id res chain seq x y z
N MET A 1 -52.93 -38.29 31.68
CA MET A 1 -52.13 -37.82 30.51
C MET A 1 -51.41 -36.53 30.92
N ARG A 2 -50.11 -36.58 31.26
CA ARG A 2 -49.33 -35.38 31.58
C ARG A 2 -48.50 -35.01 30.35
N LYS A 3 -48.93 -33.97 29.63
CA LYS A 3 -48.16 -33.38 28.53
C LYS A 3 -47.03 -32.55 29.13
N ILE A 4 -45.80 -33.07 29.08
CA ILE A 4 -44.59 -32.31 29.40
C ILE A 4 -44.16 -31.59 28.11
N LEU A 5 -44.31 -30.26 28.09
CA LEU A 5 -43.76 -29.41 27.03
C LEU A 5 -42.28 -29.17 27.36
N LEU A 6 -41.38 -29.81 26.62
CA LEU A 6 -39.95 -29.50 26.66
C LEU A 6 -39.73 -28.19 25.88
N LEU A 7 -39.63 -27.08 26.59
CA LEU A 7 -39.11 -25.82 26.04
C LEU A 7 -37.60 -25.98 25.85
N ILE A 8 -37.18 -26.23 24.61
CA ILE A 8 -35.77 -26.17 24.21
C ILE A 8 -35.40 -24.68 24.14
N SER A 9 -34.79 -24.17 25.21
CA SER A 9 -34.20 -22.82 25.19
C SER A 9 -32.93 -22.85 24.34
N LEU A 10 -33.04 -22.43 23.09
CA LEU A 10 -31.88 -22.17 22.23
C LEU A 10 -31.24 -20.84 22.66
N PHE A 11 -30.26 -20.90 23.56
CA PHE A 11 -29.41 -19.73 23.84
C PHE A 11 -28.43 -19.54 22.67
N ALA A 12 -28.78 -18.68 21.72
CA ALA A 12 -27.81 -18.17 20.77
C ALA A 12 -26.89 -17.18 21.49
N SER A 13 -25.62 -17.56 21.71
CA SER A 13 -24.61 -16.63 22.20
C SER A 13 -24.30 -15.63 21.10
N ILE A 14 -24.69 -14.36 21.28
CA ILE A 14 -24.39 -13.29 20.33
C ILE A 14 -23.03 -12.71 20.72
N GLN A 15 -21.98 -13.09 19.99
CA GLN A 15 -20.68 -12.45 20.14
C GLN A 15 -20.70 -11.08 19.45
N SER A 16 -20.49 -10.01 20.21
CA SER A 16 -20.37 -8.65 19.66
C SER A 16 -18.94 -8.41 19.17
N TYR A 17 -18.77 -8.10 17.89
CA TYR A 17 -17.48 -7.71 17.30
C TYR A 17 -17.40 -6.19 17.12
N ALA A 18 -16.20 -5.63 17.27
CA ALA A 18 -15.95 -4.21 16.98
C ALA A 18 -16.01 -3.93 15.47
N GLN A 19 -16.21 -2.66 15.10
CA GLN A 19 -16.27 -2.24 13.69
C GLN A 19 -14.98 -2.59 12.94
N LEU A 20 -15.10 -3.25 11.78
CA LEU A 20 -13.97 -3.57 10.92
C LEU A 20 -13.41 -2.31 10.25
N ARG A 21 -12.09 -2.12 10.32
CA ARG A 21 -11.36 -1.01 9.67
C ARG A 21 -10.08 -1.54 9.04
N ALA A 22 -9.71 -0.98 7.90
CA ALA A 22 -8.48 -1.33 7.18
C ALA A 22 -7.71 -0.06 6.81
N THR A 23 -6.40 -0.05 7.05
CA THR A 23 -5.45 0.95 6.55
C THR A 23 -4.27 0.24 5.90
N ILE A 24 -3.45 1.00 5.17
CA ILE A 24 -2.29 0.47 4.47
C ILE A 24 -1.04 1.17 5.00
N LYS A 25 -0.04 0.38 5.37
CA LYS A 25 1.30 0.86 5.73
C LYS A 25 2.25 0.61 4.56
N THR A 26 3.02 1.61 4.18
CA THR A 26 3.98 1.54 3.07
C THR A 26 5.40 1.48 3.59
N THR A 27 6.23 0.59 3.03
CA THR A 27 7.66 0.52 3.33
C THR A 27 8.45 0.53 2.01
N SER A 28 9.38 1.46 1.87
CA SER A 28 10.28 1.51 0.73
C SER A 28 11.18 0.28 0.70
N THR A 29 11.46 -0.21 -0.51
CA THR A 29 12.47 -1.24 -0.71
C THR A 29 13.78 -0.59 -1.16
N GLU A 30 14.84 -1.41 -1.32
CA GLU A 30 16.11 -0.96 -1.92
C GLU A 30 15.92 -0.50 -3.38
N LEU A 31 14.89 -0.98 -4.06
CA LEU A 31 14.58 -0.60 -5.44
C LEU A 31 13.69 0.66 -5.46
N PRO A 32 14.08 1.71 -6.21
CA PRO A 32 13.43 3.03 -6.13
C PRO A 32 11.99 3.05 -6.65
N ASN A 33 11.62 2.06 -7.47
CA ASN A 33 10.30 1.90 -8.07
C ASN A 33 9.50 0.75 -7.44
N GLN A 34 9.89 0.31 -6.23
CA GLN A 34 9.25 -0.81 -5.54
C GLN A 34 8.99 -0.48 -4.07
N GLN A 35 7.80 -0.87 -3.61
CA GLN A 35 7.35 -0.69 -2.23
C GLN A 35 6.63 -1.94 -1.73
N THR A 36 6.70 -2.16 -0.42
CA THR A 36 5.88 -3.14 0.29
C THR A 36 4.65 -2.43 0.86
N LEU A 37 3.46 -2.96 0.58
CA LEU A 37 2.19 -2.52 1.14
C LEU A 37 1.71 -3.57 2.14
N GLU A 38 1.44 -3.15 3.37
CA GLU A 38 0.97 -4.01 4.46
C GLU A 38 -0.43 -3.56 4.91
N ALA A 39 -1.37 -4.50 4.97
CA ALA A 39 -2.71 -4.30 5.48
C ALA A 39 -2.69 -4.26 7.01
N VAL A 40 -3.16 -3.15 7.58
CA VAL A 40 -3.37 -2.98 9.01
C VAL A 40 -4.88 -3.00 9.28
N VAL A 41 -5.37 -4.11 9.85
CA VAL A 41 -6.81 -4.34 10.07
C VAL A 41 -7.11 -4.38 11.56
N THR A 42 -8.20 -3.71 11.96
CA THR A 42 -8.69 -3.69 13.34
C THR A 42 -10.20 -3.94 13.38
N GLY A 43 -10.71 -4.39 14.54
CA GLY A 43 -12.11 -4.76 14.71
C GLY A 43 -12.40 -6.21 14.32
N GLY A 44 -13.65 -6.53 13.97
CA GLY A 44 -14.03 -7.83 13.43
C GLY A 44 -13.69 -9.03 14.32
N SER A 45 -13.60 -10.20 13.68
CA SER A 45 -13.30 -11.49 14.31
C SER A 45 -11.82 -11.88 14.29
N GLY A 46 -11.00 -11.15 13.52
CA GLY A 46 -9.60 -11.51 13.26
C GLY A 46 -9.36 -12.44 12.06
N ASP A 47 -10.41 -13.05 11.49
CA ASP A 47 -10.31 -13.94 10.31
C ASP A 47 -10.65 -13.17 9.03
N TYR A 48 -9.62 -12.77 8.29
CA TYR A 48 -9.72 -11.85 7.16
C TYR A 48 -9.31 -12.46 5.82
N ILE A 49 -9.95 -11.99 4.77
CA ILE A 49 -9.59 -12.21 3.38
C ILE A 49 -9.21 -10.85 2.79
N TYR A 50 -8.05 -10.78 2.14
CA TYR A 50 -7.52 -9.58 1.54
C TYR A 50 -7.65 -9.63 0.02
N SER A 51 -7.90 -8.48 -0.59
CA SER A 51 -7.84 -8.31 -2.03
C SER A 51 -7.23 -6.95 -2.34
N TRP A 52 -6.13 -6.98 -3.07
CA TRP A 52 -5.39 -5.79 -3.47
C TRP A 52 -5.70 -5.43 -4.91
N GLY A 53 -5.72 -4.13 -5.19
CA GLY A 53 -5.90 -3.61 -6.54
C GLY A 53 -5.21 -2.26 -6.71
N MET A 54 -5.32 -1.73 -7.92
CA MET A 54 -4.83 -0.42 -8.29
C MET A 54 -6.00 0.38 -8.88
N ALA A 55 -6.28 1.55 -8.32
CA ALA A 55 -7.38 2.41 -8.78
C ALA A 55 -6.97 3.27 -9.98
N ASN A 56 -5.70 3.69 -10.04
CA ASN A 56 -5.16 4.51 -11.12
C ASN A 56 -3.64 4.33 -11.26
N GLY A 57 -3.09 4.86 -12.36
CA GLY A 57 -1.65 4.89 -12.61
C GLY A 57 -1.13 3.71 -13.43
N LYS A 58 0.20 3.62 -13.57
CA LYS A 58 0.92 2.53 -14.22
C LYS A 58 1.80 1.80 -13.21
N GLY A 59 1.49 0.53 -12.98
CA GLY A 59 2.20 -0.31 -12.04
C GLY A 59 1.73 -1.76 -12.12
N SER A 60 2.25 -2.58 -11.23
CA SER A 60 1.82 -3.96 -11.04
C SER A 60 1.46 -4.19 -9.58
N VAL A 61 0.31 -4.83 -9.38
CA VAL A 61 -0.04 -5.52 -8.15
C VAL A 61 0.16 -6.99 -8.44
N ALA A 62 0.73 -7.76 -7.51
CA ALA A 62 0.70 -9.21 -7.62
C ALA A 62 -0.77 -9.65 -7.69
N GLU A 63 -1.21 -10.10 -8.87
CA GLU A 63 -2.59 -10.50 -9.11
C GLU A 63 -3.02 -11.57 -8.10
N ASN A 64 -4.26 -11.47 -7.60
CA ASN A 64 -4.86 -12.43 -6.67
C ASN A 64 -4.14 -12.59 -5.32
N SER A 65 -3.34 -11.61 -4.89
CA SER A 65 -2.73 -11.69 -3.57
C SER A 65 -3.79 -11.62 -2.47
N SER A 66 -4.00 -12.75 -1.81
CA SER A 66 -4.76 -12.87 -0.57
C SER A 66 -3.88 -12.61 0.66
N ALA A 67 -2.62 -12.21 0.45
CA ALA A 67 -1.70 -11.93 1.53
C ALA A 67 -2.01 -10.58 2.18
N SER A 68 -1.78 -10.48 3.48
CA SER A 68 -1.83 -9.22 4.23
C SER A 68 -0.70 -8.26 3.83
N SER A 69 0.34 -8.74 3.15
CA SER A 69 1.46 -7.93 2.68
C SER A 69 1.80 -8.27 1.23
N ILE A 70 2.01 -7.25 0.40
CA ILE A 70 2.36 -7.38 -1.01
C ILE A 70 3.52 -6.46 -1.38
N GLN A 71 4.27 -6.86 -2.40
CA GLN A 71 5.22 -5.97 -3.06
C GLN A 71 4.60 -5.45 -4.36
N VAL A 72 4.79 -4.17 -4.62
CA VAL A 72 4.29 -3.49 -5.82
C VAL A 72 5.42 -2.80 -6.55
N THR A 73 5.34 -2.77 -7.87
CA THR A 73 6.24 -1.99 -8.73
C THR A 73 5.44 -0.92 -9.45
N TYR A 74 5.91 0.33 -9.42
CA TYR A 74 5.21 1.49 -9.95
C TYR A 74 6.11 2.32 -10.87
N TYR A 75 5.55 2.83 -11.96
CA TYR A 75 6.27 3.62 -12.98
C TYR A 75 5.78 5.06 -13.06
N SER A 76 4.66 5.37 -12.42
CA SER A 76 4.10 6.70 -12.25
C SER A 76 3.53 6.82 -10.84
N ASP A 77 3.03 8.00 -10.51
CA ASP A 77 2.09 8.13 -9.40
C ASP A 77 0.94 7.13 -9.61
N ALA A 78 0.60 6.40 -8.55
CA ALA A 78 -0.42 5.35 -8.55
C ALA A 78 -1.13 5.31 -7.20
N GLU A 79 -2.40 4.94 -7.21
CA GLU A 79 -3.19 4.70 -6.01
C GLU A 79 -3.50 3.20 -5.88
N TYR A 80 -3.06 2.63 -4.76
CA TYR A 80 -3.32 1.23 -4.42
C TYR A 80 -4.49 1.14 -3.46
N VAL A 81 -5.33 0.14 -3.68
CA VAL A 81 -6.55 -0.10 -2.90
C VAL A 81 -6.51 -1.48 -2.25
N LEU A 82 -7.09 -1.54 -1.07
CA LEU A 82 -7.22 -2.74 -0.27
C LEU A 82 -8.69 -2.96 0.07
N PHE A 83 -9.21 -4.14 -0.25
CA PHE A 83 -10.48 -4.65 0.22
C PHE A 83 -10.23 -5.76 1.23
N VAL A 84 -10.90 -5.67 2.38
CA VAL A 84 -10.84 -6.68 3.43
C VAL A 84 -12.25 -7.20 3.70
N ARG A 85 -12.40 -8.52 3.74
CA ARG A 85 -13.62 -9.19 4.17
C ARG A 85 -13.33 -10.03 5.41
N ASP A 86 -14.11 -9.82 6.46
CA ASP A 86 -14.14 -10.73 7.60
C ASP A 86 -14.94 -11.98 7.24
N ARG A 87 -14.29 -13.15 7.32
CA ARG A 87 -14.87 -14.42 6.89
C ARG A 87 -16.01 -14.88 7.80
N LYS A 88 -15.95 -14.55 9.09
CA LYS A 88 -16.94 -15.00 10.08
C LYS A 88 -18.10 -14.05 10.17
N THR A 89 -17.84 -12.74 10.19
CA THR A 89 -18.89 -11.73 10.35
C THR A 89 -19.46 -11.25 9.02
N GLY A 90 -18.72 -11.44 7.91
CA GLY A 90 -19.08 -10.91 6.60
C GLY A 90 -18.84 -9.40 6.44
N LEU A 91 -18.33 -8.72 7.47
CA LEU A 91 -18.03 -7.29 7.42
C LEU A 91 -16.98 -6.98 6.36
N LEU A 92 -17.10 -5.80 5.75
CA LEU A 92 -16.19 -5.31 4.72
C LEU A 92 -15.48 -4.04 5.20
N ALA A 93 -14.22 -3.89 4.83
CA ALA A 93 -13.45 -2.67 5.04
C ALA A 93 -12.62 -2.32 3.79
N TYR A 94 -12.36 -1.03 3.62
CA TYR A 94 -11.63 -0.47 2.50
C TYR A 94 -10.50 0.43 2.99
N GLY A 95 -9.36 0.38 2.31
CA GLY A 95 -8.26 1.34 2.48
C GLY A 95 -7.66 1.71 1.12
N SER A 96 -7.10 2.91 1.01
CA SER A 96 -6.28 3.31 -0.14
C SER A 96 -5.01 4.04 0.29
N VAL A 97 -3.98 3.96 -0.55
CA VAL A 97 -2.74 4.69 -0.34
C VAL A 97 -2.16 5.18 -1.67
N PRO A 98 -1.82 6.48 -1.79
CA PRO A 98 -1.09 6.99 -2.93
C PRO A 98 0.40 6.64 -2.80
N VAL A 99 0.98 6.16 -3.90
CA VAL A 99 2.41 5.92 -4.06
C VAL A 99 2.92 6.87 -5.13
N LYS A 100 3.97 7.64 -4.79
CA LYS A 100 4.59 8.62 -5.69
C LYS A 100 5.77 8.00 -6.42
N ALA A 101 5.89 8.27 -7.71
CA ALA A 101 7.05 7.83 -8.49
C ALA A 101 8.36 8.34 -7.87
N PRO A 102 9.46 7.57 -7.94
CA PRO A 102 10.75 8.09 -7.51
C PRO A 102 11.07 9.36 -8.31
N GLN A 103 11.35 10.47 -7.63
CA GLN A 103 11.87 11.65 -8.29
C GLN A 103 13.26 11.30 -8.84
N GLN A 104 13.37 11.21 -10.16
CA GLN A 104 14.65 11.02 -10.82
C GLN A 104 15.49 12.29 -10.60
N GLU A 105 16.41 12.23 -9.64
CA GLU A 105 17.31 13.34 -9.35
C GLU A 105 18.21 13.55 -10.58
N THR A 106 17.88 14.52 -11.42
CA THR A 106 18.68 14.82 -12.61
C THR A 106 20.01 15.39 -12.14
N ARG A 107 21.08 14.60 -12.30
CA ARG A 107 22.46 15.01 -11.98
C ARG A 107 23.09 15.55 -13.24
N HIS A 108 23.26 16.87 -13.32
CA HIS A 108 24.02 17.48 -14.39
C HIS A 108 25.51 17.49 -14.01
N LEU A 109 26.35 16.91 -14.88
CA LEU A 109 27.80 17.10 -14.83
C LEU A 109 28.11 18.42 -15.53
N ILE A 110 28.65 19.39 -14.81
CA ILE A 110 29.15 20.62 -15.43
C ILE A 110 30.65 20.72 -15.24
N GLN A 111 31.34 21.03 -16.35
CA GLN A 111 32.75 21.39 -16.36
C GLN A 111 32.84 22.92 -16.52
N LEU A 112 33.52 23.60 -15.60
CA LEU A 112 33.65 25.05 -15.67
C LEU A 112 34.65 25.46 -16.76
N PRO A 113 34.40 26.55 -17.52
CA PRO A 113 35.27 26.98 -18.61
C PRO A 113 36.70 27.34 -18.18
N SER A 114 36.90 27.73 -16.92
CA SER A 114 38.22 28.12 -16.38
C SER A 114 39.10 26.92 -15.98
N GLU A 115 38.59 25.69 -16.11
CA GLU A 115 39.26 24.51 -15.59
C GLU A 115 40.12 23.80 -16.65
N ARG A 116 41.41 24.17 -16.70
CA ARG A 116 42.40 23.72 -17.70
C ARG A 116 42.70 22.20 -17.69
N ASN A 117 42.15 21.42 -16.75
CA ASN A 117 42.55 20.01 -16.59
C ASN A 117 41.41 19.03 -16.25
N GLY A 118 40.13 19.46 -16.29
CA GLY A 118 38.95 18.59 -16.21
C GLY A 118 38.88 17.62 -15.02
N LYS A 119 39.50 17.97 -13.88
CA LYS A 119 39.56 17.12 -12.69
C LYS A 119 38.39 17.36 -11.74
N ASP A 120 37.74 18.52 -11.81
CA ASP A 120 36.67 18.94 -10.91
C ASP A 120 35.32 18.92 -11.66
N ARG A 121 34.70 17.75 -11.70
CA ARG A 121 33.32 17.61 -12.19
C ARG A 121 32.34 17.92 -11.07
N TYR A 122 31.60 19.02 -11.20
CA TYR A 122 30.61 19.40 -10.20
C TYR A 122 29.28 18.69 -10.44
N LEU A 123 28.74 18.09 -9.38
CA LEU A 123 27.41 17.50 -9.36
C LEU A 123 26.40 18.58 -8.96
N LEU A 124 25.55 18.99 -9.88
CA LEU A 124 24.42 19.87 -9.57
C LEU A 124 23.14 19.06 -9.47
N LYS A 125 22.40 19.29 -8.36
CA LYS A 125 21.04 18.82 -8.17
C LYS A 125 20.09 19.93 -8.60
N GLY A 126 19.18 19.63 -9.53
CA GLY A 126 18.16 20.59 -10.00
C GLY A 126 18.48 21.23 -11.36
N ALA A 127 17.76 22.29 -11.70
CA ALA A 127 17.86 22.93 -13.02
C ALA A 127 19.26 23.49 -13.32
N LEU A 128 19.69 23.40 -14.58
CA LEU A 128 20.95 24.00 -15.04
C LEU A 128 20.94 25.51 -14.74
N PRO A 129 22.00 26.04 -14.10
CA PRO A 129 22.19 27.48 -13.96
C PRO A 129 22.14 28.19 -15.32
N ASN A 130 21.68 29.44 -15.37
CA ASN A 130 21.53 30.19 -16.63
C ASN A 130 22.85 30.38 -17.41
N TRP A 131 24.01 30.24 -16.76
CA TRP A 131 25.32 30.30 -17.42
C TRP A 131 25.72 28.98 -18.11
N ALA A 132 24.99 27.89 -17.87
CA ALA A 132 25.23 26.56 -18.40
C ALA A 132 24.17 26.10 -19.44
N LYS A 133 23.26 27.00 -19.82
CA LYS A 133 22.38 26.85 -20.99
C LYS A 133 23.06 27.45 -22.21
#